data_AF-D3E132-F1
#
_entry.id   AF-D3E132-F1
#
_cell.length_a   1.000
_cell.length_b   1.000
_cell.length_c   1.000
_cell.angle_alpha   90.00
_cell.angle_beta   90.00
_cell.angle_gamma   90.00
#
_symmetry.space_group_name_H-M   'P 1'
#
loop_
_entity.id
_entity.type
_entity.pdbx_description
1 polymer ?
#
loop_
_entity_poly.entity_id
_entity_poly.type
_entity_poly.pdbx_seq_one_letter_code
_entity_poly.pdbx_strand_id
1 'polypeptide(L)'
;MYNQEFEDIDELLSYLESLNIYCVMRDGLYINFPSMGLKEFFSKDKITGEYYCKGEYKKREFEPSLDDIQYLRAFKFINLTFRGTIEYRSVCTQPIKDSMSVAAFHVGLKHKTDELNELFLKSGIYKNDCDANELRKLLIRREIPDFVDMEKIYGLALKVLDLAKEGLLERDLGEEVFLDSLYDNLNNRTNPGKRLLDSLDGGKSLEEIIKEYGEVE
;
A
#
# COMPACT_ATOMS: atom_id res chain seq x y z
N MET A 1 6.95 -2.08 -4.20
CA MET A 1 6.61 -1.22 -5.34
C MET A 1 6.58 -2.09 -6.58
N TYR A 2 6.36 -1.53 -7.76
CA TYR A 2 6.81 -2.24 -8.97
C TYR A 2 8.34 -2.37 -8.88
N ASN A 3 8.88 -3.46 -9.42
CA ASN A 3 10.34 -3.70 -9.44
C ASN A 3 10.97 -3.28 -10.77
N GLN A 4 10.17 -2.63 -11.62
CA GLN A 4 10.54 -2.12 -12.92
C GLN A 4 9.78 -0.82 -13.17
N GLU A 5 10.35 0.04 -13.98
CA GLU A 5 9.63 1.14 -14.61
C GLU A 5 8.87 0.60 -15.82
N PHE A 6 7.81 1.31 -16.22
CA PHE A 6 7.03 0.97 -17.41
C PHE A 6 7.13 2.12 -18.39
N GLU A 7 7.64 1.86 -19.58
CA GLU A 7 7.75 2.86 -20.66
C GLU A 7 6.43 2.98 -21.44
N ASP A 8 5.65 1.90 -21.52
CA ASP A 8 4.40 1.85 -22.25
C ASP A 8 3.34 0.90 -21.64
N ILE A 9 2.18 0.85 -22.29
CA ILE A 9 1.06 -0.02 -21.89
C ILE A 9 1.39 -1.50 -22.10
N ASP A 10 2.20 -1.86 -23.11
CA ASP A 10 2.51 -3.25 -23.43
C ASP A 10 3.41 -3.88 -22.35
N GLU A 11 4.32 -3.09 -21.76
CA GLU A 11 5.10 -3.51 -20.60
C GLU A 11 4.23 -3.69 -19.35
N LEU A 12 3.25 -2.80 -19.13
CA LEU A 12 2.27 -2.96 -18.05
C LEU A 12 1.43 -4.22 -18.26
N LEU A 13 0.96 -4.49 -19.48
CA LEU A 13 0.21 -5.70 -19.81
C LEU A 13 1.06 -6.95 -19.61
N SER A 14 2.29 -6.96 -20.10
CA SER A 14 3.25 -8.06 -19.93
C SER A 14 3.50 -8.38 -18.46
N TYR A 15 3.56 -7.34 -17.62
CA TYR A 15 3.65 -7.49 -16.18
C TYR A 15 2.38 -8.08 -15.56
N LEU A 16 1.20 -7.61 -15.96
CA LEU A 16 -0.07 -8.15 -15.48
C LEU A 16 -0.22 -9.63 -15.87
N GLU A 17 0.23 -10.03 -17.06
CA GLU A 17 0.28 -11.42 -17.50
C GLU A 17 1.24 -12.29 -16.66
N SER A 18 2.28 -11.68 -16.08
CA SER A 18 3.23 -12.39 -15.22
C SER A 18 2.70 -12.61 -13.80
N LEU A 19 1.53 -12.08 -13.46
CA LEU A 19 0.94 -12.24 -12.14
C LEU A 19 0.36 -13.64 -11.95
N ASN A 20 0.22 -14.01 -10.68
CA ASN A 20 -0.44 -15.26 -10.31
C ASN A 20 -1.93 -15.05 -10.06
N ILE A 21 -2.69 -16.10 -10.37
CA ILE A 21 -4.10 -16.26 -10.00
C ILE A 21 -4.23 -17.40 -8.99
N TYR A 22 -5.17 -17.28 -8.05
CA TYR A 22 -5.37 -18.24 -6.96
C TYR A 22 -6.85 -18.47 -6.62
N CYS A 23 -7.77 -17.75 -7.25
CA CYS A 23 -9.19 -17.94 -7.07
C CYS A 23 -9.98 -17.63 -8.35
N VAL A 24 -11.14 -18.27 -8.47
CA VAL A 24 -12.16 -18.00 -9.47
C VAL A 24 -13.55 -18.08 -8.85
N MET A 25 -14.59 -17.67 -9.57
CA MET A 25 -15.97 -17.93 -9.18
C MET A 25 -16.64 -18.93 -10.12
N ARG A 26 -17.36 -19.91 -9.55
CA ARG A 26 -18.26 -20.81 -10.29
C ARG A 26 -19.54 -20.97 -9.49
N ASP A 27 -20.69 -20.80 -10.15
CA ASP A 27 -22.02 -20.91 -9.54
C ASP A 27 -22.18 -20.09 -8.24
N GLY A 28 -21.61 -18.88 -8.20
CA GLY A 28 -21.65 -18.01 -7.03
C GLY A 28 -20.72 -18.42 -5.88
N LEU A 29 -19.87 -19.43 -6.07
CA LEU A 29 -18.90 -19.89 -5.07
C LEU A 29 -17.49 -19.45 -5.48
N TYR A 30 -16.75 -18.89 -4.52
CA TYR A 30 -15.32 -18.70 -4.67
C TYR A 30 -14.60 -20.05 -4.52
N ILE A 31 -13.88 -20.45 -5.57
CA ILE A 31 -13.03 -21.62 -5.58
C ILE A 31 -11.58 -21.14 -5.48
N ASN A 32 -10.91 -21.49 -4.39
CA ASN A 32 -9.50 -21.20 -4.17
C ASN A 32 -8.63 -22.39 -4.60
N PHE A 33 -7.43 -22.12 -5.10
CA PHE A 33 -6.49 -23.16 -5.52
C PHE A 33 -5.05 -22.68 -5.29
N PRO A 34 -4.06 -23.58 -5.28
CA PRO A 34 -2.66 -23.17 -5.20
C PRO A 34 -2.33 -22.12 -6.27
N SER A 35 -1.78 -21.00 -5.83
CA SER A 35 -1.42 -19.87 -6.69
C SER A 35 -0.50 -20.30 -7.84
N MET A 36 -0.83 -19.92 -9.06
CA MET A 36 -0.04 -20.23 -10.26
C MET A 36 -0.05 -19.06 -11.24
N GLY A 37 0.96 -18.99 -12.11
CA GLY A 37 1.06 -17.94 -13.12
C GLY A 37 -0.11 -17.98 -14.12
N LEU A 38 -0.54 -16.82 -14.60
CA LEU A 38 -1.71 -16.72 -15.48
C LEU A 38 -1.58 -17.57 -16.76
N LYS A 39 -0.38 -17.63 -17.35
CA LYS A 39 -0.09 -18.46 -18.54
C LYS A 39 -0.21 -19.95 -18.23
N GLU A 40 0.26 -20.39 -17.05
CA GLU A 40 0.10 -21.78 -16.61
C GLU A 40 -1.37 -22.11 -16.37
N PHE A 41 -2.11 -21.21 -15.71
CA PHE A 41 -3.54 -21.36 -15.47
C PHE A 41 -4.31 -21.65 -16.76
N PHE A 42 -4.10 -20.85 -17.81
CA PHE A 42 -4.78 -21.04 -19.10
C PHE A 42 -4.27 -22.22 -19.94
N SER A 43 -3.10 -22.78 -19.62
CA SER A 43 -2.58 -23.99 -20.28
C SER A 43 -3.16 -25.29 -19.75
N LYS A 44 -3.86 -25.26 -18.61
CA LYS A 44 -4.43 -26.46 -17.99
C LYS A 44 -5.84 -26.69 -18.51
N ASP A 45 -6.15 -27.93 -18.88
CA ASP A 45 -7.52 -28.32 -19.22
C ASP A 45 -8.43 -28.25 -17.99
N LYS A 46 -7.91 -28.65 -16.81
CA LYS A 46 -8.64 -28.68 -15.54
C LYS A 46 -7.78 -28.29 -14.37
N ILE A 47 -8.41 -27.65 -13.38
CA ILE A 47 -7.81 -27.27 -12.11
C ILE A 47 -8.71 -27.76 -10.97
N THR A 48 -8.09 -28.35 -9.96
CA THR A 48 -8.76 -28.73 -8.71
C THR A 48 -8.55 -27.64 -7.69
N GLY A 49 -9.64 -27.03 -7.25
CA GLY A 49 -9.66 -26.08 -6.15
C GLY A 49 -10.62 -26.50 -5.04
N GLU A 50 -10.77 -25.62 -4.06
CA GLU A 50 -11.55 -25.83 -2.85
C GLU A 50 -12.46 -24.64 -2.57
N TYR A 51 -13.68 -24.92 -2.09
CA TYR A 51 -14.62 -23.92 -1.62
C TYR A 51 -15.15 -24.31 -0.24
N TYR A 52 -15.49 -23.31 0.56
CA TYR A 52 -16.04 -23.52 1.89
C TYR A 52 -17.57 -23.57 1.85
N CYS A 53 -18.17 -24.60 2.45
CA CYS A 53 -19.62 -24.74 2.53
C CYS A 53 -20.02 -25.50 3.80
N LYS A 54 -20.87 -24.89 4.63
CA LYS A 54 -21.46 -25.49 5.84
C LYS A 54 -20.44 -26.10 6.81
N GLY A 55 -19.35 -25.39 7.12
CA GLY A 55 -18.36 -25.87 8.09
C GLY A 55 -17.15 -26.56 7.46
N GLU A 56 -17.22 -26.95 6.19
CA GLU A 56 -16.24 -27.84 5.57
C GLU A 56 -15.71 -27.30 4.24
N TYR A 57 -14.45 -27.63 3.93
CA TYR A 57 -13.86 -27.40 2.62
C TYR A 57 -14.18 -28.58 1.69
N LYS A 58 -14.63 -28.27 0.48
CA LYS A 58 -14.97 -29.25 -0.55
C LYS A 58 -14.15 -29.00 -1.80
N LYS A 59 -13.65 -30.07 -2.40
CA LYS A 59 -12.93 -30.01 -3.67
C LYS A 59 -13.88 -29.87 -4.84
N ARG A 60 -13.45 -29.14 -5.86
CA ARG A 60 -14.15 -28.98 -7.12
C ARG A 60 -13.16 -28.81 -8.25
N GLU A 61 -13.39 -29.56 -9.32
CA GLU A 61 -12.70 -29.34 -10.60
C GLU A 61 -13.44 -28.29 -11.41
N PHE A 62 -12.69 -27.49 -12.14
CA PHE A 62 -13.21 -26.54 -13.11
C PHE A 62 -12.23 -26.39 -14.28
N GLU A 63 -12.77 -25.96 -15.42
CA GLU A 63 -11.98 -25.61 -16.59
C GLU A 63 -11.71 -24.08 -16.54
N PRO A 64 -10.46 -23.64 -16.78
CA PRO A 64 -10.13 -22.24 -16.99
C PRO A 64 -10.99 -21.59 -18.07
N SER A 65 -11.45 -20.37 -17.84
CA SER A 65 -12.18 -19.53 -18.80
C SER A 65 -11.54 -18.16 -18.88
N LEU A 66 -11.58 -17.50 -20.05
CA LEU A 66 -11.06 -16.12 -20.21
C LEU A 66 -11.71 -15.15 -19.21
N ASP A 67 -12.98 -15.38 -18.84
CA ASP A 67 -13.67 -14.59 -17.83
C ASP A 67 -13.01 -14.66 -16.45
N ASP A 68 -12.12 -15.63 -16.20
CA ASP A 68 -11.38 -15.75 -14.95
C ASP A 68 -10.36 -14.64 -14.73
N ILE A 69 -9.98 -13.91 -15.78
CA ILE A 69 -9.11 -12.72 -15.68
C ILE A 69 -9.71 -11.69 -14.71
N GLN A 70 -11.04 -11.61 -14.58
CA GLN A 70 -11.68 -10.69 -13.63
C GLN A 70 -11.34 -11.01 -12.16
N TYR A 71 -10.87 -12.23 -11.87
CA TYR A 71 -10.43 -12.68 -10.54
C TYR A 71 -8.91 -12.58 -10.35
N LEU A 72 -8.17 -12.13 -11.36
CA LEU A 72 -6.77 -11.76 -11.19
C LEU A 72 -6.67 -10.63 -10.15
N ARG A 73 -5.75 -10.77 -9.20
CA ARG A 73 -5.50 -9.77 -8.16
C ARG A 73 -4.02 -9.41 -8.18
N ALA A 74 -3.71 -8.18 -8.54
CA ALA A 74 -2.37 -7.65 -8.39
C ALA A 74 -2.09 -7.35 -6.91
N PHE A 75 -1.25 -8.17 -6.28
CA PHE A 75 -0.75 -7.93 -4.93
C PHE A 75 0.44 -6.97 -4.98
N LYS A 76 0.15 -5.69 -5.27
CA LYS A 76 1.15 -4.62 -5.36
C LYS A 76 0.72 -3.43 -4.52
N PHE A 77 1.72 -2.66 -4.07
CA PHE A 77 1.49 -1.48 -3.22
C PHE A 77 0.86 -0.31 -3.95
N ILE A 78 0.93 -0.31 -5.29
CA ILE A 78 0.21 0.61 -6.15
C ILE A 78 -0.46 -0.26 -7.19
N ASN A 79 -1.74 0.01 -7.46
CA ASN A 79 -2.51 -0.77 -8.42
C ASN A 79 -3.41 0.12 -9.27
N LEU A 80 -3.41 -0.08 -10.59
CA LEU A 80 -4.42 0.47 -11.48
C LEU A 80 -5.64 -0.44 -11.45
N THR A 81 -6.78 0.07 -11.01
CA THR A 81 -8.02 -0.71 -10.93
C THR A 81 -8.76 -0.69 -12.26
N PHE A 82 -9.66 -1.65 -12.46
CA PHE A 82 -10.55 -1.70 -13.64
C PHE A 82 -11.46 -0.47 -13.79
N ARG A 83 -11.61 0.35 -12.73
CA ARG A 83 -12.39 1.59 -12.74
C ARG A 83 -11.58 2.79 -13.23
N GLY A 84 -10.33 2.59 -13.66
CA GLY A 84 -9.44 3.68 -14.04
C GLY A 84 -8.93 4.49 -12.84
N THR A 85 -8.94 3.91 -11.63
CA THR A 85 -8.42 4.57 -10.43
C THR A 85 -7.07 3.98 -10.02
N ILE A 86 -6.24 4.78 -9.36
CA ILE A 86 -4.99 4.33 -8.74
C ILE A 86 -5.27 4.06 -7.27
N GLU A 87 -4.93 2.85 -6.80
CA GLU A 87 -5.06 2.44 -5.41
C GLU A 87 -3.67 2.41 -4.76
N TYR A 88 -3.46 3.24 -3.73
CA TYR A 88 -2.28 3.21 -2.88
C TYR A 88 -2.51 2.28 -1.69
N ARG A 89 -1.71 1.22 -1.58
CA ARG A 89 -1.93 0.07 -0.67
C ARG A 89 -0.79 -0.16 0.32
N SER A 90 0.16 0.78 0.41
CA SER A 90 1.30 0.71 1.35
C SER A 90 1.11 1.50 2.65
N VAL A 91 -0.07 2.11 2.83
CA VAL A 91 -0.39 2.98 3.95
C VAL A 91 -1.09 2.20 5.06
N CYS A 92 -0.64 2.38 6.31
CA CYS A 92 -1.31 1.78 7.46
C CYS A 92 -2.65 2.48 7.72
N THR A 93 -3.60 1.75 8.29
CA THR A 93 -4.82 2.36 8.85
C THR A 93 -4.42 3.34 9.95
N GLN A 94 -4.97 4.55 9.91
CA GLN A 94 -4.74 5.60 10.91
C GLN A 94 -5.81 5.56 12.01
N PRO A 95 -5.55 6.16 13.19
CA PRO A 95 -6.61 6.45 14.17
C PRO A 95 -7.81 7.16 13.54
N ILE A 96 -9.00 7.01 14.13
CA ILE A 96 -10.25 7.53 13.53
C ILE A 96 -10.19 9.04 13.28
N LYS A 97 -9.73 9.83 14.25
CA LYS A 97 -9.52 11.28 14.11
C LYS A 97 -8.57 11.67 12.98
N ASP A 98 -7.65 10.78 12.59
CA ASP A 98 -6.63 11.00 11.57
C ASP A 98 -6.94 10.26 10.25
N SER A 99 -8.13 9.67 10.12
CA SER A 99 -8.48 8.77 9.01
C SER A 99 -8.40 9.42 7.63
N MET A 100 -8.60 10.74 7.55
CA MET A 100 -8.53 11.51 6.30
C MET A 100 -7.10 11.90 5.89
N SER A 101 -6.11 11.80 6.78
CA SER A 101 -4.74 12.28 6.54
C SER A 101 -4.09 11.63 5.31
N VAL A 102 -4.29 10.33 5.13
CA VAL A 102 -3.74 9.56 4.01
C VAL A 102 -4.37 10.00 2.68
N ALA A 103 -5.68 10.21 2.66
CA ALA A 103 -6.38 10.66 1.47
C ALA A 103 -5.96 12.08 1.10
N ALA A 104 -5.93 13.00 2.06
CA ALA A 104 -5.47 14.37 1.88
C ALA A 104 -4.02 14.41 1.35
N PHE A 105 -3.13 13.61 1.94
CA PHE A 105 -1.73 13.52 1.50
C PHE A 105 -1.61 13.12 0.02
N HIS A 106 -2.29 12.05 -0.40
CA HIS A 106 -2.24 11.60 -1.79
C HIS A 106 -2.96 12.56 -2.77
N VAL A 107 -4.06 13.18 -2.35
CA VAL A 107 -4.77 14.18 -3.18
C VAL A 107 -3.91 15.42 -3.39
N GLY A 108 -3.23 15.91 -2.34
CA GLY A 108 -2.31 17.03 -2.43
C GLY A 108 -1.16 16.76 -3.40
N LEU A 109 -0.58 15.56 -3.37
CA LEU A 109 0.52 15.19 -4.27
C LEU A 109 0.10 14.88 -5.71
N LYS A 110 -1.19 14.64 -5.97
CA LYS A 110 -1.69 14.20 -7.29
C LYS A 110 -1.30 15.15 -8.43
N HIS A 111 -1.20 16.45 -8.14
CA HIS A 111 -0.85 17.49 -9.12
C HIS A 111 0.57 18.03 -8.97
N LYS A 112 1.38 17.38 -8.11
CA LYS A 112 2.77 17.76 -7.79
C LYS A 112 3.78 16.68 -8.15
N THR A 113 3.45 15.84 -9.13
CA THR A 113 4.25 14.65 -9.45
C THR A 113 5.63 14.99 -9.98
N ASP A 114 5.76 16.08 -10.75
CA ASP A 114 7.04 16.49 -11.34
C ASP A 114 7.98 17.02 -10.25
N GLU A 115 7.48 17.87 -9.37
CA GLU A 115 8.20 18.38 -8.21
C GLU A 115 8.56 17.26 -7.23
N LEU A 116 7.66 16.30 -7.02
CA LEU A 116 7.90 15.13 -6.19
C LEU A 116 9.04 14.26 -6.75
N ASN A 117 9.03 14.02 -8.07
CA ASN A 117 10.10 13.29 -8.75
C ASN A 117 11.44 14.02 -8.61
N GLU A 118 11.45 15.33 -8.79
CA GLU A 118 12.66 16.16 -8.61
C GLU A 118 13.17 16.09 -7.16
N LEU A 119 12.29 16.13 -6.16
CA LEU A 119 12.64 15.97 -4.74
C LEU A 119 13.32 14.61 -4.51
N PHE A 120 12.77 13.51 -5.03
CA PHE A 120 13.36 12.18 -4.85
C PHE A 120 14.72 12.06 -5.55
N LEU A 121 14.86 12.56 -6.78
CA LEU A 121 16.12 12.56 -7.52
C LEU A 121 17.22 13.34 -6.77
N LYS A 122 16.90 14.54 -6.29
CA LYS A 122 17.84 15.40 -5.53
C LYS A 122 18.14 14.87 -4.14
N SER A 123 17.22 14.12 -3.53
CA SER A 123 17.43 13.58 -2.18
C SER A 123 18.66 12.69 -2.13
N GLY A 124 18.90 11.89 -3.18
CA GLY A 124 19.93 10.85 -3.16
C GLY A 124 19.73 9.86 -2.00
N ILE A 125 18.49 9.62 -1.58
CA ILE A 125 18.14 8.68 -0.51
C ILE A 125 18.29 7.23 -0.96
N TYR A 126 18.11 6.97 -2.26
CA TYR A 126 18.22 5.65 -2.89
C TYR A 126 19.64 5.33 -3.40
N LYS A 127 20.68 5.68 -2.62
CA LYS A 127 22.09 5.44 -3.00
C LYS A 127 22.58 4.07 -2.50
N ASN A 128 23.64 3.55 -3.11
CA ASN A 128 24.39 2.35 -2.70
C ASN A 128 23.50 1.09 -2.55
N ASP A 129 22.85 0.68 -3.64
CA ASP A 129 22.00 -0.52 -3.74
C ASP A 129 20.76 -0.55 -2.81
N CYS A 130 20.47 0.55 -2.10
CA CYS A 130 19.26 0.70 -1.31
C CYS A 130 18.15 1.30 -2.18
N ASP A 131 17.44 0.42 -2.90
CA ASP A 131 16.25 0.82 -3.66
C ASP A 131 15.06 1.13 -2.72
N ALA A 132 13.95 1.59 -3.29
CA ALA A 132 12.77 1.91 -2.50
C ALA A 132 12.17 0.68 -1.77
N ASN A 133 12.31 -0.54 -2.32
CA ASN A 133 11.84 -1.75 -1.66
C ASN A 133 12.70 -2.10 -0.44
N GLU A 134 14.03 -2.01 -0.56
CA GLU A 134 14.96 -2.24 0.53
C GLU A 134 14.80 -1.20 1.63
N LEU A 135 14.72 0.09 1.28
CA LEU A 135 14.46 1.14 2.25
C LEU A 135 13.14 0.88 3.00
N ARG A 136 12.07 0.46 2.30
CA ARG A 136 10.81 0.09 2.95
C ARG A 136 10.98 -1.06 3.93
N LYS A 137 11.71 -2.13 3.56
CA LYS A 137 11.97 -3.28 4.45
C LYS A 137 12.74 -2.88 5.70
N LEU A 138 13.61 -1.87 5.61
CA LEU A 138 14.33 -1.33 6.76
C LEU A 138 13.40 -0.51 7.66
N LEU A 139 12.57 0.36 7.08
CA LEU A 139 11.69 1.29 7.82
C LEU A 139 10.51 0.62 8.53
N ILE A 140 10.15 -0.62 8.19
CA ILE A 140 9.12 -1.39 8.91
C ILE A 140 9.65 -2.10 10.17
N ARG A 141 10.97 -2.10 10.39
CA ARG A 141 11.57 -2.77 11.56
C ARG A 141 11.46 -1.87 12.79
N ARG A 142 11.40 -2.50 13.97
CA ARG A 142 11.46 -1.79 15.26
C ARG A 142 12.79 -1.05 15.41
N GLU A 143 13.88 -1.74 15.09
CA GLU A 143 15.23 -1.19 15.10
C GLU A 143 15.67 -0.90 13.67
N ILE A 144 16.04 0.36 13.43
CA ILE A 144 16.54 0.83 12.14
C ILE A 144 18.06 0.81 12.21
N PRO A 145 18.76 0.20 11.23
CA PRO A 145 20.23 0.16 11.25
C PRO A 145 20.87 1.56 11.22
N ASP A 146 21.99 1.73 11.93
CA ASP A 146 22.69 3.02 12.05
C ASP A 146 23.19 3.63 10.74
N PHE A 147 23.37 2.80 9.70
CA PHE A 147 23.76 3.30 8.37
C PHE A 147 22.62 4.05 7.66
N VAL A 148 21.38 3.92 8.13
CA VAL A 148 20.22 4.62 7.59
C VAL A 148 20.18 6.03 8.18
N ASP A 149 20.41 7.03 7.34
CA ASP A 149 20.37 8.43 7.75
C ASP A 149 18.92 8.90 8.00
N MET A 150 18.50 8.78 9.25
CA MET A 150 17.15 9.17 9.68
C MET A 150 16.90 10.67 9.60
N GLU A 151 17.93 11.51 9.77
CA GLU A 151 17.79 12.97 9.61
C GLU A 151 17.39 13.31 8.19
N LYS A 152 18.08 12.68 7.23
CA LYS A 152 17.79 12.83 5.82
C LYS A 152 16.41 12.29 5.44
N ILE A 153 15.99 11.17 6.03
CA ILE A 153 14.64 10.62 5.83
C ILE A 153 13.57 11.59 6.33
N TYR A 154 13.67 12.08 7.57
CA TYR A 154 12.70 13.02 8.12
C TYR A 154 12.70 14.35 7.36
N GLY A 155 13.87 14.85 6.96
CA GLY A 155 13.99 16.06 6.15
C GLY A 155 13.36 15.92 4.76
N LEU A 156 13.48 14.75 4.13
CA LEU A 156 12.78 14.47 2.87
C LEU A 156 11.27 14.33 3.10
N ALA A 157 10.86 13.61 4.14
CA ALA A 157 9.44 13.41 4.46
C ALA A 157 8.72 14.75 4.73
N LEU A 158 9.38 15.69 5.41
CA LEU A 158 8.85 17.04 5.63
C LEU A 158 8.64 17.77 4.29
N LYS A 159 9.64 17.78 3.40
CA LYS A 159 9.51 18.41 2.07
C LYS A 159 8.38 17.80 1.23
N VAL A 160 8.21 16.48 1.30
CA VAL A 160 7.12 15.79 0.61
C VAL A 160 5.77 16.16 1.22
N LEU A 161 5.68 16.29 2.55
CA LEU A 161 4.46 16.72 3.23
C LEU A 161 4.11 18.18 2.92
N ASP A 162 5.10 19.07 2.88
CA ASP A 162 4.92 20.46 2.46
C ASP A 162 4.40 20.56 1.03
N LEU A 163 4.95 19.75 0.12
CA LEU A 163 4.48 19.68 -1.26
C LEU A 163 3.02 19.17 -1.35
N ALA A 164 2.65 18.20 -0.52
CA ALA A 164 1.26 17.74 -0.43
C ALA A 164 0.35 18.88 0.07
N LYS A 165 0.78 19.63 1.07
CA LYS A 165 0.05 20.80 1.61
C LYS A 165 -0.14 21.87 0.56
N GLU A 166 0.91 22.21 -0.20
CA GLU A 166 0.84 23.16 -1.31
C GLU A 166 -0.23 22.75 -2.34
N GLY A 167 -0.24 21.48 -2.74
CA GLY A 167 -1.25 20.97 -3.69
C GLY A 167 -2.69 20.98 -3.14
N LEU A 168 -2.89 20.86 -1.82
CA LEU A 168 -4.20 21.04 -1.20
C LEU A 168 -4.62 22.51 -1.14
N LEU A 169 -3.69 23.40 -0.80
CA LEU A 169 -3.94 24.86 -0.77
C LEU A 169 -4.35 25.39 -2.15
N GLU A 170 -3.74 24.87 -3.23
CA GLU A 170 -4.11 25.22 -4.62
C GLU A 170 -5.53 24.81 -4.99
N ARG A 171 -6.13 23.85 -4.28
CA ARG A 171 -7.51 23.42 -4.50
C ARG A 171 -8.52 24.34 -3.81
N ASP A 172 -8.09 25.13 -2.83
CA ASP A 172 -8.90 26.12 -2.10
C ASP A 172 -10.18 25.54 -1.46
N LEU A 173 -10.05 24.38 -0.81
CA LEU A 173 -11.16 23.67 -0.14
C LEU A 173 -10.99 23.53 1.38
N GLY A 174 -9.89 24.04 1.95
CA GLY A 174 -9.58 23.90 3.37
C GLY A 174 -9.28 22.46 3.79
N GLU A 175 -8.73 21.65 2.89
CA GLU A 175 -8.42 20.23 3.13
C GLU A 175 -7.05 20.03 3.82
N GLU A 176 -6.20 21.06 3.85
CA GLU A 176 -4.82 20.99 4.37
C GLU A 176 -4.73 20.68 5.87
N VAL A 177 -5.76 21.01 6.64
CA VAL A 177 -5.89 20.66 8.07
C VAL A 177 -5.79 19.15 8.30
N PHE A 178 -6.21 18.33 7.34
CA PHE A 178 -6.07 16.87 7.47
C PHE A 178 -4.62 16.38 7.46
N LEU A 179 -3.64 17.25 7.16
CA LEU A 179 -2.21 16.92 7.23
C LEU A 179 -1.58 17.20 8.60
N ASP A 180 -2.27 17.87 9.52
CA ASP A 180 -1.68 18.34 10.79
C ASP A 180 -1.10 17.19 11.62
N SER A 181 -1.80 16.06 11.69
CA SER A 181 -1.30 14.88 12.43
C SER A 181 -0.05 14.27 11.80
N LEU A 182 0.17 14.43 10.50
CA LEU A 182 1.40 14.02 9.83
C LEU A 182 2.57 14.95 10.19
N TYR A 183 2.32 16.26 10.30
CA TYR A 183 3.32 17.20 10.80
C TYR A 183 3.69 16.90 12.25
N ASP A 184 2.71 16.62 13.11
CA ASP A 184 2.95 16.22 14.49
C ASP A 184 3.78 14.94 14.58
N ASN A 185 3.49 13.95 13.73
CA ASN A 185 4.28 12.73 13.65
C ASN A 185 5.75 13.01 13.29
N LEU A 186 5.99 13.88 12.30
CA LEU A 186 7.35 14.25 11.88
C LEU A 186 8.08 15.04 12.96
N ASN A 187 7.44 16.06 13.54
CA ASN A 187 8.02 16.91 14.58
C ASN A 187 8.41 16.09 15.82
N ASN A 188 7.57 15.13 16.20
CA ASN A 188 7.81 14.23 17.33
C ASN A 188 8.59 12.96 16.96
N ARG A 189 9.01 12.80 15.69
CA ARG A 189 9.74 11.64 15.15
C ARG A 189 9.08 10.29 15.49
N THR A 190 7.75 10.29 15.48
CA THR A 190 6.91 9.18 15.89
C THR A 190 5.95 8.79 14.77
N ASN A 191 5.20 7.72 15.01
CA ASN A 191 4.11 7.28 14.16
C ASN A 191 3.14 6.43 15.00
N PRO A 192 1.95 6.09 14.50
CA PRO A 192 0.98 5.27 15.24
C PRO A 192 1.59 3.96 15.81
N GLY A 193 2.40 3.25 15.01
CA GLY A 193 3.05 2.01 15.45
C GLY A 193 4.02 2.21 16.61
N LYS A 194 4.85 3.27 16.57
CA LYS A 194 5.74 3.64 17.68
C LYS A 194 4.95 4.00 18.94
N ARG A 195 3.93 4.86 18.82
CA ARG A 195 3.07 5.23 19.95
C ARG A 195 2.40 4.02 20.61
N LEU A 196 1.98 3.04 19.81
CA LEU A 196 1.42 1.79 20.33
C LEU A 196 2.46 1.02 21.15
N LEU A 197 3.68 0.86 20.63
CA LEU A 197 4.76 0.18 21.36
C LEU A 197 5.11 0.93 22.66
N ASP A 198 5.27 2.25 22.59
CA ASP A 198 5.57 3.08 23.76
C ASP A 198 4.47 2.99 24.83
N SER A 199 3.21 2.92 24.41
CA SER A 199 2.05 2.75 25.31
C SER A 199 2.04 1.40 26.01
N LEU A 200 2.34 0.32 25.27
CA LEU A 200 2.45 -1.02 25.84
C LEU A 200 3.62 -1.12 26.82
N ASP A 201 4.78 -0.56 26.45
CA ASP A 201 5.98 -0.51 27.31
C ASP A 201 5.71 0.35 28.56
N GLY A 202 4.83 1.34 28.47
CA GLY A 202 4.30 2.15 29.58
C GLY A 202 3.20 1.49 30.42
N GLY A 203 2.82 0.24 30.11
CA GLY A 203 1.86 -0.55 30.90
C GLY A 203 0.38 -0.35 30.55
N LYS A 204 0.06 0.40 29.48
CA LYS A 204 -1.34 0.46 28.98
C LYS A 204 -1.75 -0.89 28.41
N SER A 205 -3.00 -1.27 28.64
CA SER A 205 -3.59 -2.45 28.02
C SER A 205 -3.91 -2.20 26.54
N LEU A 206 -3.97 -3.27 25.75
CA LEU A 206 -4.38 -3.18 24.34
C LEU A 206 -5.81 -2.64 24.19
N GLU A 207 -6.70 -2.96 25.14
CA GLU A 207 -8.09 -2.49 25.13
C GLU A 207 -8.18 -0.96 25.30
N GLU A 208 -7.35 -0.38 26.16
CA GLU A 208 -7.24 1.08 26.32
C GLU A 208 -6.73 1.73 25.02
N ILE A 209 -5.69 1.17 24.43
CA ILE A 209 -5.12 1.68 23.16
C ILE A 209 -6.15 1.61 22.02
N ILE A 210 -6.92 0.52 21.92
CA ILE A 210 -7.97 0.39 20.91
C ILE A 210 -9.04 1.46 21.09
N LYS A 211 -9.44 1.77 22.34
CA LYS A 211 -10.40 2.84 22.61
C LYS A 211 -9.86 4.20 22.17
N GLU A 212 -8.63 4.52 22.54
CA GLU A 212 -7.95 5.76 22.12
C GLU A 212 -7.86 5.89 20.58
N TYR A 213 -7.58 4.78 19.87
CA TYR A 213 -7.56 4.77 18.41
C TYR A 213 -8.94 4.98 17.78
N GLY A 214 -10.00 4.63 18.50
CA GLY A 214 -11.39 4.77 18.08
C GLY A 214 -12.00 6.14 18.39
N GLU A 215 -11.30 7.01 19.12
CA GLU A 215 -11.78 8.36 19.43
C GLU A 215 -11.79 9.26 18.19
N VAL A 216 -12.83 10.09 18.11
CA VAL A 216 -13.08 11.02 17.00
C VAL A 216 -12.58 12.44 17.34
N GLU A 217 -12.42 12.76 18.63
CA GLU A 217 -11.99 14.04 19.19
C GLU A 217 -10.80 13.86 20.12
#